data_AF-A0A7W3SWG3-F1
#
_entry.id   AF-A0A7W3SWG3-F1
#
_cell.length_a   1.000
_cell.length_b   1.000
_cell.length_c   1.000
_cell.angle_alpha   90.00
_cell.angle_beta   90.00
_cell.angle_gamma   90.00
#
_symmetry.space_group_name_H-M   'P 1'
#
loop_
_entity.id
_entity.type
_entity.pdbx_description
1 polymer ?
#
loop_
_entity_poly.entity_id
_entity_poly.type
_entity_poly.pdbx_seq_one_letter_code
_entity_poly.pdbx_strand_id
1 'polypeptide(L)'
;MNNLENMLGKTVYVTISGSHFYRGKLLGYGAYGDNPNYKTFCVQVFKENGTSFVDYFTTFHSEEEYQEWKKKFSSDNFKYRKLPVEIEAFQYDGDFVASNGQLYVPKWAVKALKEGIIYYSGQNEAPYELFIKTLEGDHHVTVGDFIIQGVKGELYPCKPDIFEQTYEKVGEQQ
;
A
#
# COMPACT_ATOMS: atom_id res chain seq x y z
N MET A 1 -11.01 25.72 36.06
CA MET A 1 -9.82 24.84 36.15
C MET A 1 -10.17 23.42 36.60
N ASN A 2 -11.24 23.19 37.39
CA ASN A 2 -11.57 21.88 37.98
C ASN A 2 -12.03 20.74 37.05
N ASN A 3 -12.36 20.97 35.77
CA ASN A 3 -12.95 19.91 34.92
C ASN A 3 -11.89 18.96 34.32
N LEU A 4 -10.70 19.47 33.98
CA LEU A 4 -9.67 18.66 33.30
C LEU A 4 -8.87 17.76 34.25
N GLU A 5 -8.63 18.19 35.49
CA GLU A 5 -7.98 17.33 36.50
C GLU A 5 -8.82 16.08 36.79
N ASN A 6 -10.16 16.23 36.80
CA ASN A 6 -11.09 15.12 36.98
C ASN A 6 -11.13 14.13 35.79
N MET A 7 -10.60 14.55 34.63
CA MET A 7 -10.50 13.72 33.42
C MET A 7 -9.21 12.90 33.37
N LEU A 8 -8.22 13.18 34.23
CA LEU A 8 -6.99 12.40 34.27
C LEU A 8 -7.29 10.93 34.58
N GLY A 9 -6.73 10.04 33.77
CA GLY A 9 -6.96 8.61 33.83
C GLY A 9 -8.32 8.14 33.32
N LYS A 10 -9.20 9.03 32.84
CA LYS A 10 -10.48 8.66 32.23
C LYS A 10 -10.31 8.29 30.76
N THR A 11 -11.29 7.56 30.24
CA THR A 11 -11.40 7.27 28.82
C THR A 11 -11.69 8.56 28.05
N VAL A 12 -10.98 8.76 26.95
CA VAL A 12 -11.18 9.85 25.99
C VAL A 12 -11.18 9.28 24.58
N TYR A 13 -11.79 10.00 23.64
CA TYR A 13 -11.82 9.63 22.23
C TYR A 13 -11.02 10.62 21.42
N VAL A 14 -10.14 10.14 20.54
CA VAL A 14 -9.26 11.01 19.75
C VAL A 14 -9.29 10.59 18.29
N THR A 15 -9.05 11.53 17.38
CA THR A 15 -8.94 11.24 15.95
C THR A 15 -7.53 11.44 15.46
N ILE A 16 -7.02 10.47 14.70
CA ILE A 16 -5.76 10.63 13.95
C ILE A 16 -6.13 11.03 12.53
N SER A 17 -5.57 12.15 12.05
CA SER A 17 -5.87 12.73 10.72
C SER A 17 -7.35 13.07 10.46
N GLY A 18 -8.17 13.15 11.51
CA GLY A 18 -9.57 13.62 11.46
C GLY A 18 -10.61 12.61 10.94
N SER A 19 -10.23 11.38 10.57
CA SER A 19 -11.16 10.42 9.94
C SER A 19 -11.52 9.21 10.81
N HIS A 20 -10.62 8.77 11.68
CA HIS A 20 -10.78 7.54 12.46
C HIS A 20 -10.68 7.82 13.94
N PHE A 21 -11.66 7.35 14.71
CA PHE A 21 -11.70 7.51 16.16
C PHE A 21 -10.96 6.38 16.84
N TYR A 22 -10.20 6.73 17.88
CA TYR A 22 -9.55 5.80 18.77
C TYR A 22 -10.01 6.04 20.20
N ARG A 23 -10.17 4.94 20.94
CA ARG A 23 -10.35 4.97 22.38
C ARG A 23 -8.98 5.11 23.02
N GLY A 24 -8.86 6.01 24.00
CA GLY A 24 -7.63 6.20 24.75
C GLY A 24 -7.88 6.50 26.23
N LYS A 25 -6.79 6.69 26.97
CA LYS A 25 -6.77 7.13 28.37
C LYS A 25 -5.96 8.41 28.48
N LEU A 26 -6.56 9.45 29.06
CA LEU A 26 -5.85 10.72 29.28
C LEU A 26 -4.79 10.53 30.37
N LEU A 27 -3.53 10.76 30.03
CA LEU A 27 -2.39 10.64 30.96
C LEU A 27 -2.00 11.99 31.57
N GLY A 28 -2.20 13.08 30.83
CA GLY A 28 -1.82 14.42 31.27
C GLY A 28 -2.23 15.48 30.26
N TYR A 29 -2.06 16.74 30.63
CA TYR A 29 -2.22 17.87 29.72
C TYR A 29 -1.23 18.99 30.06
N GLY A 30 -0.90 19.81 29.07
CA GLY A 30 0.05 20.92 29.23
C GLY A 30 -0.18 22.01 28.19
N ALA A 31 0.59 23.09 28.31
CA ALA A 31 0.64 24.13 27.28
C ALA A 31 1.58 23.70 26.14
N TYR A 32 1.23 24.05 24.91
CA TYR A 32 2.07 23.87 23.73
C TYR A 32 2.76 25.19 23.36
N GLY A 33 4.08 25.15 23.17
CA GLY A 33 4.87 26.30 22.73
C GLY A 33 4.76 27.53 23.65
N ASP A 34 4.76 27.31 24.97
CA ASP A 34 4.62 28.34 26.01
C ASP A 34 3.32 29.16 25.96
N ASN A 35 2.35 28.76 25.13
CA ASN A 35 1.06 29.44 25.05
C ASN A 35 0.03 28.71 25.93
N PRO A 36 -0.40 29.31 27.06
CA PRO A 36 -1.32 28.65 28.00
C PRO A 36 -2.72 28.40 27.41
N ASN A 37 -3.05 29.02 26.27
CA ASN A 37 -4.31 28.81 25.57
C ASN A 37 -4.29 27.58 24.64
N TYR A 38 -3.11 27.08 24.26
CA TYR A 38 -2.98 25.90 23.42
C TYR A 38 -2.70 24.68 24.29
N LYS A 39 -3.76 23.93 24.60
CA LYS A 39 -3.64 22.72 25.41
C LYS A 39 -3.26 21.54 24.52
N THR A 40 -2.27 20.78 24.96
CA THR A 40 -1.99 19.44 24.45
C THR A 40 -2.36 18.41 25.51
N PHE A 41 -2.91 17.30 25.06
CA PHE A 41 -3.39 16.19 25.86
C PHE A 41 -2.53 14.98 25.55
N CYS A 42 -1.80 14.48 26.54
CA CYS A 42 -1.05 13.24 26.44
C CYS A 42 -2.02 12.08 26.63
N VAL A 43 -2.18 11.24 25.61
CA VAL A 43 -3.19 10.16 25.60
C VAL A 43 -2.49 8.84 25.28
N GLN A 44 -2.77 7.82 26.10
CA GLN A 44 -2.49 6.43 25.74
C GLN A 44 -3.59 5.93 24.83
N VAL A 45 -3.28 5.73 23.55
CA VAL A 45 -4.21 5.28 22.51
C VAL A 45 -4.20 3.76 22.44
N PHE A 46 -5.38 3.14 22.48
CA PHE A 46 -5.53 1.69 22.37
C PHE A 46 -5.83 1.29 20.92
N LYS A 47 -5.08 0.32 20.40
CA LYS A 47 -5.29 -0.27 19.07
C LYS A 47 -6.16 -1.51 19.19
N GLU A 48 -6.88 -1.84 18.11
CA GLU A 48 -7.77 -3.02 18.05
C GLU A 48 -7.04 -4.35 18.28
N ASN A 49 -5.76 -4.42 17.89
CA ASN A 49 -4.91 -5.60 18.09
C ASN A 49 -4.40 -5.77 19.54
N GLY A 50 -4.91 -4.99 20.50
CA GLY A 50 -4.53 -5.04 21.91
C GLY A 50 -3.25 -4.28 22.27
N THR A 51 -2.53 -3.72 21.31
CA THR A 51 -1.36 -2.85 21.57
C THR A 51 -1.78 -1.42 21.92
N SER A 52 -0.86 -0.63 22.46
CA SER A 52 -1.09 0.80 22.72
C SER A 52 0.15 1.64 22.43
N PHE A 53 -0.05 2.93 22.22
CA PHE A 53 1.03 3.92 22.11
C PHE A 53 0.60 5.21 22.83
N VAL A 54 1.55 6.10 23.09
CA VAL A 54 1.29 7.40 23.70
C VAL A 54 1.53 8.47 22.64
N ASP A 55 0.60 9.42 22.52
CA ASP A 55 0.71 10.55 21.60
C ASP A 55 0.01 11.80 22.18
N TYR A 56 0.23 12.95 21.54
CA TYR A 56 -0.27 14.24 21.96
C TYR A 56 -1.35 14.76 21.02
N PHE A 57 -2.49 15.13 21.59
CA PHE A 57 -3.65 15.62 20.84
C PHE A 57 -4.00 17.04 21.30
N THR A 58 -4.56 17.84 20.40
CA THR A 58 -5.05 19.19 20.74
C THR A 58 -6.52 19.19 21.13
N THR A 59 -7.24 18.10 20.83
CA THR A 59 -8.67 17.93 21.11
C THR A 59 -8.96 16.46 21.40
N PHE A 60 -10.07 16.21 22.08
CA PHE A 60 -10.68 14.90 22.22
C PHE A 60 -12.20 15.05 22.08
N HIS A 61 -12.85 13.98 21.71
CA HIS A 61 -14.28 13.88 21.41
C HIS A 61 -15.02 13.24 22.57
N SER A 62 -16.33 13.48 22.61
CA SER A 62 -17.27 12.86 23.52
C SER A 62 -17.50 11.38 23.20
N GLU A 63 -18.03 10.64 24.18
CA GLU A 63 -18.49 9.26 23.95
C GLU A 63 -19.61 9.23 22.91
N GLU A 64 -20.51 10.21 22.94
CA GLU A 64 -21.63 10.33 22.02
C GLU A 64 -21.13 10.44 20.57
N GLU A 65 -20.16 11.33 20.29
CA GLU A 65 -19.54 11.47 18.96
C GLU A 65 -18.86 10.16 18.51
N TYR A 66 -18.19 9.46 19.43
CA TYR A 66 -17.60 8.16 19.14
C TYR A 66 -18.66 7.10 18.81
N GLN A 67 -19.76 7.05 19.54
CA GLN A 67 -20.85 6.09 19.28
C GLN A 67 -21.59 6.40 17.98
N GLU A 68 -21.80 7.68 17.65
CA GLU A 68 -22.35 8.10 16.35
C GLU A 68 -21.43 7.70 15.18
N TRP A 69 -20.13 7.98 15.32
CA TRP A 69 -19.12 7.51 14.37
C TRP A 69 -19.16 5.98 14.25
N LYS A 70 -19.12 5.26 15.37
CA LYS A 70 -19.13 3.79 15.38
C LYS A 70 -20.39 3.23 14.73
N LYS A 71 -21.56 3.84 14.95
CA LYS A 71 -22.81 3.45 14.29
C LYS A 71 -22.70 3.60 12.78
N LYS A 72 -22.23 4.76 12.29
CA LYS A 72 -22.02 5.02 10.86
C LYS A 72 -21.00 4.06 10.23
N PHE A 73 -19.92 3.73 10.94
CA PHE A 73 -18.87 2.85 10.43
C PHE A 73 -19.14 1.35 10.63
N SER A 74 -20.02 0.97 11.57
CA SER A 74 -20.39 -0.42 11.85
C SER A 74 -21.64 -0.89 11.12
N SER A 75 -22.50 0.01 10.62
CA SER A 75 -23.73 -0.36 9.89
C SER A 75 -23.56 -0.43 8.38
N ASP A 76 -22.52 0.18 7.84
CA ASP A 76 -22.41 0.40 6.40
C ASP A 76 -21.49 -0.64 5.76
N ASN A 77 -22.09 -1.65 5.14
CA ASN A 77 -21.40 -2.53 4.20
C ASN A 77 -21.06 -1.71 2.94
N PHE A 78 -19.92 -1.02 2.97
CA PHE A 78 -19.42 -0.32 1.79
C PHE A 78 -18.96 -1.34 0.75
N LYS A 79 -19.62 -1.34 -0.40
CA LYS A 79 -19.17 -2.07 -1.58
C LYS A 79 -18.21 -1.19 -2.36
N TYR A 80 -16.94 -1.59 -2.40
CA TYR A 80 -15.93 -0.94 -3.23
C TYR A 80 -15.71 -1.78 -4.49
N ARG A 81 -15.44 -1.11 -5.62
CA ARG A 81 -14.95 -1.76 -6.84
C ARG A 81 -13.49 -1.36 -7.06
N LYS A 82 -12.65 -2.30 -7.50
CA LYS A 82 -11.31 -1.96 -8.00
C LYS A 82 -11.49 -0.98 -9.16
N LEU A 83 -10.74 0.13 -9.14
CA LEU A 83 -10.73 1.03 -10.30
C LEU A 83 -10.19 0.26 -11.52
N PRO A 84 -10.65 0.57 -12.74
CA PRO A 84 -10.01 0.06 -13.94
C PRO A 84 -8.56 0.54 -13.94
N VAL A 85 -7.63 -0.38 -14.10
CA VAL A 85 -6.20 -0.09 -14.16
C VAL A 85 -5.70 -0.54 -15.52
N GLU A 86 -5.20 0.40 -16.30
CA GLU A 86 -4.45 0.11 -17.51
C GLU A 86 -3.01 -0.25 -17.13
N ILE A 87 -2.47 -1.29 -17.76
CA ILE A 87 -1.12 -1.79 -17.54
C ILE A 87 -0.40 -1.91 -18.88
N GLU A 88 0.93 -1.91 -18.83
CA GLU A 88 1.76 -2.32 -19.96
C GLU A 88 2.22 -3.75 -19.76
N ALA A 89 2.19 -4.54 -20.83
CA ALA A 89 2.73 -5.90 -20.82
C ALA A 89 3.23 -6.28 -22.21
N PHE A 90 4.16 -7.24 -22.25
CA PHE A 90 4.54 -7.93 -23.47
C PHE A 90 4.65 -9.43 -23.20
N GLN A 91 4.43 -10.24 -24.22
CA GLN A 91 4.58 -11.68 -24.13
C GLN A 91 6.04 -12.05 -24.36
N TYR A 92 6.63 -12.82 -23.44
CA TYR A 92 8.01 -13.26 -23.55
C TYR A 92 8.12 -14.44 -24.52
N ASP A 93 8.94 -14.30 -25.56
CA ASP A 93 9.12 -15.30 -26.61
C ASP A 93 10.41 -16.12 -26.48
N GLY A 94 11.21 -15.86 -25.45
CA GLY A 94 12.50 -16.52 -25.21
C GLY A 94 13.71 -15.62 -25.42
N ASP A 95 13.52 -14.44 -25.99
CA ASP A 95 14.60 -13.46 -26.17
C ASP A 95 14.10 -12.03 -25.87
N PHE A 96 15.04 -11.12 -25.68
CA PHE A 96 14.80 -9.68 -25.58
C PHE A 96 15.48 -8.94 -26.75
N VAL A 97 16.40 -9.63 -27.45
CA VAL A 97 17.31 -9.09 -28.45
C VAL A 97 17.05 -9.79 -29.79
N ALA A 98 16.83 -9.02 -30.85
CA ALA A 98 16.69 -9.56 -32.19
C ALA A 98 18.04 -10.05 -32.75
N SER A 99 18.01 -10.81 -33.85
CA SER A 99 19.22 -11.33 -34.51
C SER A 99 20.25 -10.27 -34.93
N ASN A 100 19.82 -9.02 -35.08
CA ASN A 100 20.67 -7.86 -35.38
C ASN A 100 21.27 -7.17 -34.14
N GLY A 101 21.04 -7.71 -32.93
CA GLY A 101 21.51 -7.15 -31.67
C GLY A 101 20.65 -6.04 -31.08
N GLN A 102 19.50 -5.71 -31.68
CA GLN A 102 18.60 -4.66 -31.18
C GLN A 102 17.58 -5.22 -30.20
N LEU A 103 17.37 -4.52 -29.08
CA LEU A 103 16.31 -4.83 -28.13
C LEU A 103 14.93 -4.48 -28.73
N TYR A 104 13.98 -5.40 -28.67
CA TYR A 104 12.61 -5.20 -29.20
C TYR A 104 11.52 -5.15 -28.12
N VAL A 105 11.91 -5.22 -26.85
CA VAL A 105 10.99 -5.12 -25.71
C VAL A 105 10.75 -3.66 -25.27
N PRO A 106 9.69 -3.38 -24.49
CA PRO A 106 9.43 -2.03 -23.97
C PRO A 106 10.61 -1.43 -23.20
N LYS A 107 10.72 -0.09 -23.21
CA LYS A 107 11.82 0.65 -22.58
C LYS A 107 11.98 0.33 -21.09
N TRP A 108 10.87 0.09 -20.38
CA TRP A 108 10.89 -0.28 -18.97
C TRP A 108 11.50 -1.67 -18.75
N ALA A 109 11.28 -2.62 -19.66
CA ALA A 109 11.86 -3.96 -19.58
C ALA A 109 13.38 -3.90 -19.81
N VAL A 110 13.82 -3.08 -20.76
CA VAL A 110 15.25 -2.79 -20.98
C VAL A 110 15.91 -2.20 -19.73
N LYS A 111 15.22 -1.25 -19.07
CA LYS A 111 15.71 -0.67 -17.81
C LYS A 111 15.81 -1.73 -16.72
N ALA A 112 14.78 -2.58 -16.58
CA ALA A 112 14.74 -3.64 -15.59
C ALA A 112 15.83 -4.71 -15.77
N LEU A 113 16.20 -5.04 -17.02
CA LEU A 113 17.37 -5.86 -17.33
C LEU A 113 18.67 -5.22 -16.83
N LYS A 114 18.87 -3.92 -17.12
CA LYS A 114 20.09 -3.19 -16.70
C LYS A 114 20.21 -3.07 -15.18
N GLU A 115 19.08 -2.97 -14.49
CA GLU A 115 19.01 -2.89 -13.03
C GLU A 115 19.06 -4.27 -12.36
N GLY A 116 19.08 -5.36 -13.12
CA GLY A 116 19.10 -6.74 -12.60
C GLY A 116 17.83 -7.14 -11.86
N ILE A 117 16.71 -6.48 -12.18
CA ILE A 117 15.36 -6.86 -11.74
C ILE A 117 14.86 -8.01 -12.59
N ILE A 118 15.04 -7.92 -13.91
CA ILE A 118 14.91 -9.04 -14.83
C ILE A 118 16.31 -9.58 -15.08
N TYR A 119 16.51 -10.90 -14.95
CA TYR A 119 17.83 -11.49 -15.15
C TYR A 119 17.72 -12.95 -15.59
N TYR A 120 18.76 -13.41 -16.28
CA TYR A 120 18.92 -14.80 -16.65
C TYR A 120 19.73 -15.54 -15.58
N SER A 121 19.28 -16.72 -15.18
CA SER A 121 19.96 -17.61 -14.24
C SER A 121 20.11 -19.00 -14.85
N GLY A 122 21.26 -19.62 -14.64
CA GLY A 122 21.54 -20.99 -15.06
C GLY A 122 22.80 -21.45 -14.36
N GLN A 123 22.79 -22.65 -13.76
CA GLN A 123 23.97 -23.21 -13.11
C GLN A 123 24.97 -23.66 -14.19
N ASN A 124 25.77 -22.71 -14.69
CA ASN A 124 26.93 -22.90 -15.57
C ASN A 124 26.73 -23.68 -16.90
N GLU A 125 25.54 -24.19 -17.18
CA GLU A 125 25.18 -24.86 -18.44
C GLU A 125 23.80 -24.37 -18.92
N ALA A 126 23.67 -24.16 -20.23
CA ALA A 126 22.42 -23.78 -20.87
C ALA A 126 21.35 -24.88 -20.70
N PRO A 127 20.04 -24.54 -20.68
CA PRO A 127 19.48 -23.22 -20.99
C PRO A 127 19.50 -22.25 -19.79
N TYR A 128 19.74 -20.98 -20.10
CA TYR A 128 19.54 -19.91 -19.13
C TYR A 128 18.03 -19.63 -18.98
N GLU A 129 17.53 -19.70 -17.76
CA GLU A 129 16.13 -19.44 -17.41
C GLU A 129 15.95 -17.97 -17.02
N LEU A 130 14.80 -17.38 -17.36
CA LEU A 130 14.50 -15.98 -17.07
C LEU A 130 13.79 -15.83 -15.72
N PHE A 131 14.25 -14.91 -14.89
CA PHE A 131 13.65 -14.60 -13.59
C PHE A 131 13.37 -13.11 -13.44
N ILE A 132 12.35 -12.79 -12.63
CA ILE A 132 12.00 -11.43 -12.20
C ILE A 132 12.07 -11.37 -10.68
N LYS A 133 12.80 -10.38 -10.16
CA LYS A 133 12.79 -10.06 -8.73
C LYS A 133 11.50 -9.33 -8.37
N THR A 134 10.70 -9.97 -7.52
CA THR A 134 9.45 -9.41 -7.01
C THR A 134 9.54 -9.20 -5.48
N LEU A 135 8.50 -8.63 -4.88
CA LEU A 135 8.41 -8.50 -3.41
C LEU A 135 8.27 -9.86 -2.70
N GLU A 136 7.84 -10.90 -3.43
CA GLU A 136 7.63 -12.26 -2.92
C GLU A 136 8.86 -13.16 -3.15
N GLY A 137 9.89 -12.64 -3.80
CA GLY A 137 11.10 -13.35 -4.19
C GLY A 137 11.30 -13.37 -5.70
N ASP A 138 12.18 -14.26 -6.17
CA ASP A 138 12.49 -14.43 -7.58
C ASP A 138 11.45 -15.33 -8.25
N HIS A 139 10.82 -14.85 -9.31
CA HIS A 139 9.80 -15.60 -10.06
C HIS A 139 10.31 -15.99 -11.43
N HIS A 140 10.21 -17.29 -11.74
CA HIS A 140 10.56 -17.83 -13.04
C HIS A 140 9.56 -17.39 -14.11
N VAL A 141 10.07 -17.04 -15.29
CA VAL A 141 9.30 -16.66 -16.48
C VAL A 141 9.52 -17.70 -17.56
N THR A 142 8.43 -18.34 -17.99
CA THR A 142 8.47 -19.30 -19.09
C THR A 142 8.19 -18.61 -20.41
N VAL A 143 8.74 -19.13 -21.51
CA VAL A 143 8.33 -18.72 -22.86
C VAL A 143 6.81 -18.82 -22.99
N GLY A 144 6.20 -17.76 -23.51
CA GLY A 144 4.76 -17.58 -23.61
C GLY A 144 4.17 -16.76 -22.47
N ASP A 145 4.82 -16.65 -21.31
CA ASP A 145 4.29 -15.83 -20.20
C ASP A 145 4.27 -14.35 -20.57
N PHE A 146 3.28 -13.62 -20.06
CA PHE A 146 3.27 -12.16 -20.11
C PHE A 146 4.14 -11.60 -18.99
N ILE A 147 4.97 -10.61 -19.30
CA ILE A 147 5.64 -9.78 -18.30
C ILE A 147 4.85 -8.48 -18.18
N ILE A 148 4.31 -8.22 -16.99
CA ILE A 148 3.47 -7.06 -16.69
C ILE A 148 4.28 -6.03 -15.92
N GLN A 149 4.13 -4.75 -16.28
CA GLN A 149 4.49 -3.62 -15.44
C GLN A 149 3.26 -3.08 -14.71
N GLY A 150 3.26 -3.20 -13.38
CA GLY A 150 2.23 -2.63 -12.51
C GLY A 150 2.35 -1.11 -12.33
N VAL A 151 1.38 -0.53 -11.63
CA VAL A 151 1.18 0.94 -11.57
C VAL A 151 2.33 1.68 -10.88
N LYS A 152 3.03 1.03 -9.93
CA LYS A 152 4.18 1.61 -9.22
C LYS A 152 5.51 1.12 -9.81
N GLY A 153 5.49 0.51 -11.00
CA GLY A 153 6.67 -0.02 -11.68
C GLY A 153 7.09 -1.42 -11.23
N GLU A 154 6.31 -2.08 -10.38
CA GLU A 154 6.50 -3.48 -10.01
C GLU A 154 6.35 -4.40 -11.22
N LEU A 155 7.13 -5.47 -11.29
CA LEU A 155 7.15 -6.39 -12.42
C LEU A 155 6.74 -7.79 -11.98
N TYR A 156 5.90 -8.45 -12.78
CA TYR A 156 5.46 -9.83 -12.52
C TYR A 156 5.30 -10.63 -13.81
N PRO A 157 5.64 -11.93 -13.78
CA PRO A 157 5.19 -12.85 -14.82
C PRO A 157 3.72 -13.21 -14.61
N CYS A 158 2.99 -13.42 -15.70
CA CYS A 158 1.59 -13.81 -15.72
C CYS A 158 1.38 -14.88 -16.79
N LYS A 159 0.69 -15.98 -16.43
CA LYS A 159 0.38 -17.04 -17.38
C LYS A 159 -0.63 -16.56 -18.43
N PRO A 160 -0.51 -16.96 -19.71
CA PRO A 160 -1.35 -16.44 -20.79
C PRO A 160 -2.85 -16.59 -20.55
N ASP A 161 -3.26 -17.76 -20.05
CA ASP A 161 -4.65 -18.07 -19.73
C ASP A 161 -5.21 -17.15 -18.64
N ILE A 162 -4.40 -16.81 -17.64
CA ILE A 162 -4.76 -15.85 -16.58
C ILE A 162 -4.79 -14.43 -17.16
N PHE A 163 -3.81 -14.06 -17.98
CA PHE A 163 -3.69 -12.74 -18.57
C PHE A 163 -4.92 -12.41 -19.44
N GLU A 164 -5.28 -13.31 -20.35
CA GLU A 164 -6.42 -13.15 -21.27
C GLU A 164 -7.77 -13.11 -20.56
N GLN A 165 -7.89 -13.78 -19.40
CA GLN A 165 -9.09 -13.72 -18.56
C GLN A 165 -9.17 -12.42 -17.73
N THR A 166 -8.04 -11.73 -17.53
CA THR A 166 -7.94 -10.58 -16.62
C THR A 166 -7.88 -9.25 -17.35
N TYR A 167 -7.29 -9.20 -18.55
CA TYR A 167 -7.01 -7.97 -19.28
C TYR A 167 -7.59 -8.01 -20.68
N GLU A 168 -8.13 -6.88 -21.11
CA GLU A 168 -8.49 -6.61 -22.49
C GLU A 168 -7.56 -5.56 -23.08
N LYS A 169 -7.30 -5.64 -24.39
CA LYS A 169 -6.50 -4.61 -25.07
C LYS A 169 -7.32 -3.32 -25.12
N VAL A 170 -6.76 -2.25 -24.55
CA VAL A 170 -7.27 -0.89 -24.77
C VAL A 170 -6.84 -0.48 -26.17
N GLY A 171 -7.80 -0.12 -27.04
CA GLY A 171 -7.50 0.28 -28.41
C GLY A 171 -6.57 1.50 -28.47
N GLU A 172 -5.72 1.57 -29.50
CA GLU A 172 -4.87 2.73 -29.75
C GLU A 172 -5.74 3.98 -29.89
N GLN A 173 -5.58 4.97 -29.00
CA GLN A 173 -6.05 6.32 -29.29
C GLN A 173 -5.15 6.86 -30.40
N GLN A 174 -5.70 6.94 -31.61
CA GLN A 174 -5.09 7.63 -32.76
C GLN A 174 -4.89 9.12 -32.49
#